data_AF-E4XAX4-F1
#
_entry.id   AF-E4XAX4-F1
#
_cell.length_a   1.000
_cell.length_b   1.000
_cell.length_c   1.000
_cell.angle_alpha   90.00
_cell.angle_beta   90.00
_cell.angle_gamma   90.00
#
_symmetry.space_group_name_H-M   'P 1'
#
loop_
_entity.id
_entity.type
_entity.pdbx_description
1 polymer ?
#
loop_
_entity_poly.entity_id
_entity_poly.type
_entity_poly.pdbx_seq_one_letter_code
_entity_poly.pdbx_strand_id
1 'polypeptide(L)'
;MESGNQKAGLGSIQWWGFSPATDLVQYAPKRDQELNVLLVGPGDIRHLLRTISENPGSKINFYIYEPQVESIARHLLLLLVASEPTGAYSLQNKTALYLDIFGNTLIRPASQSYLLQKSRVLSEMVTDFSYCKKRASFVELDRLKFKDRDLLDDQFVFWRALKDKFMVSQQWDIRQRQYMGSRYDAREGAYDWDLQMALHDRGAKTIMKHEYKSFRSSGVSFSPEENENHESPNRSLSSSKVMGDGRGDKNAYRGYWGDVVVGPYITHGLETDNRELTKLVNGRPSNSSEMIAKYNINELLTKIHSSQSCKFENFSLS
;
A
#
# COMPACT_ATOMS: atom_id res chain seq x y z
N MET A 1 22.13 -20.02 12.03
CA MET A 1 20.76 -19.85 12.56
C MET A 1 19.81 -20.19 11.44
N GLU A 2 18.91 -21.16 11.62
CA GLU A 2 17.88 -21.45 10.63
C GLU A 2 16.94 -20.24 10.49
N SER A 3 16.82 -19.74 9.26
CA SER A 3 15.78 -18.78 8.91
C SER A 3 14.42 -19.45 9.14
N GLY A 4 13.46 -18.74 9.75
CA GLY A 4 12.09 -19.22 9.92
C GLY A 4 11.42 -19.57 8.58
N ASN A 5 10.15 -19.97 8.62
CA ASN A 5 9.43 -20.31 7.38
C ASN A 5 9.21 -19.05 6.52
N GLN A 6 10.17 -18.73 5.65
CA GLN A 6 10.20 -17.49 4.86
C GLN A 6 8.93 -17.33 4.01
N LYS A 7 8.40 -18.43 3.46
CA LYS A 7 7.14 -18.44 2.70
C LYS A 7 5.94 -18.06 3.58
N ALA A 8 5.93 -18.45 4.86
CA ALA A 8 4.88 -18.04 5.79
C ALA A 8 4.99 -16.56 6.18
N GLY A 9 6.21 -16.01 6.23
CA GLY A 9 6.47 -14.60 6.56
C GLY A 9 6.08 -13.63 5.47
N LEU A 10 6.61 -13.80 4.25
CA LEU A 10 6.32 -12.89 3.13
C LEU A 10 4.86 -12.95 2.65
N GLY A 11 4.20 -14.09 2.90
CA GLY A 11 2.82 -14.30 2.48
C GLY A 11 2.68 -14.66 1.00
N SER A 12 1.44 -14.71 0.54
CA SER A 12 1.08 -15.03 -0.85
C SER A 12 0.57 -13.82 -1.62
N ILE A 13 0.32 -12.69 -0.96
CA ILE A 13 -0.13 -11.44 -1.59
C ILE A 13 0.92 -10.36 -1.37
N GLN A 14 1.33 -9.71 -2.45
CA GLN A 14 2.27 -8.60 -2.40
C GLN A 14 1.51 -7.28 -2.26
N TRP A 15 1.36 -6.79 -1.02
CA TRP A 15 0.63 -5.54 -0.74
C TRP A 15 1.43 -4.26 -0.99
N TRP A 16 2.75 -4.39 -0.99
CA TRP A 16 3.73 -3.35 -1.27
C TRP A 16 4.89 -3.99 -2.02
N GLY A 17 5.58 -3.22 -2.85
CA GLY A 17 6.72 -3.74 -3.59
C GLY A 17 8.03 -3.69 -2.81
N PHE A 18 9.05 -4.23 -3.46
CA PHE A 18 10.36 -4.52 -2.86
C PHE A 18 11.46 -3.55 -3.29
N SER A 19 11.08 -2.39 -3.79
CA SER A 19 12.02 -1.34 -4.20
C SER A 19 11.50 0.04 -3.81
N PRO A 20 12.37 1.05 -3.70
CA PRO A 20 11.94 2.44 -3.68
C PRO A 20 11.10 2.80 -4.92
N ALA A 21 10.30 3.86 -4.78
CA ALA A 21 9.59 4.46 -5.90
C ALA A 21 10.59 5.03 -6.92
N THR A 22 10.28 4.89 -8.20
CA THR A 22 11.20 5.28 -9.27
C THR A 22 10.42 5.93 -10.40
N ASP A 23 10.97 7.01 -10.95
CA ASP A 23 10.47 7.60 -12.19
C ASP A 23 10.80 6.66 -13.35
N LEU A 24 9.79 6.07 -13.96
CA LEU A 24 9.95 5.11 -15.04
C LEU A 24 10.34 5.77 -16.36
N VAL A 25 10.11 7.09 -16.52
CA VAL A 25 10.50 7.83 -17.73
C VAL A 25 12.02 7.83 -17.90
N GLN A 26 12.81 7.76 -16.82
CA GLN A 26 14.27 7.74 -16.91
C GLN A 26 14.82 6.48 -17.60
N TYR A 27 14.02 5.42 -17.71
CA TYR A 27 14.38 4.18 -18.40
C TYR A 27 13.81 4.09 -19.81
N ALA A 28 13.03 5.08 -20.24
CA ALA A 28 12.49 5.10 -21.59
C ALA A 28 13.62 5.33 -22.61
N PRO A 29 13.73 4.49 -23.66
CA PRO A 29 14.80 4.62 -24.65
C PRO A 29 14.70 5.93 -25.46
N LYS A 30 13.51 6.54 -25.54
CA LYS A 30 13.25 7.84 -26.14
C LYS A 30 12.17 8.57 -25.35
N ARG A 31 12.32 9.89 -25.19
CA ARG A 31 11.22 10.78 -24.76
C ARG A 31 10.38 11.13 -25.98
N ASP A 32 9.48 10.23 -26.34
CA ASP A 32 8.43 10.51 -27.34
C ASP A 32 7.30 11.35 -26.69
N GLN A 33 6.36 11.84 -27.51
CA GLN A 33 5.20 12.61 -27.03
C GLN A 33 4.23 11.78 -26.16
N GLU A 34 4.28 10.45 -26.26
CA GLU A 34 3.45 9.50 -25.53
C GLU A 34 4.28 8.30 -25.08
N LEU A 35 4.26 7.99 -23.78
CA LEU A 35 4.97 6.85 -23.20
C LEU A 35 3.99 5.77 -22.76
N ASN A 36 4.21 4.53 -23.20
CA ASN A 36 3.44 3.38 -22.76
C ASN A 36 4.30 2.53 -21.82
N VAL A 37 3.81 2.31 -20.60
CA VAL A 37 4.51 1.56 -19.55
C VAL A 37 3.70 0.35 -19.14
N LEU A 38 4.26 -0.85 -19.27
CA LEU A 38 3.68 -2.08 -18.72
C LEU A 38 4.34 -2.41 -17.38
N LEU A 39 3.53 -2.48 -16.32
CA LEU A 39 3.93 -2.93 -14.99
C LEU A 39 3.35 -4.32 -14.73
N VAL A 40 4.24 -5.30 -14.49
CA VAL A 40 3.86 -6.69 -14.18
C VAL A 40 4.17 -6.97 -12.72
N GLY A 41 3.13 -7.14 -11.90
CA GLY A 41 3.24 -7.35 -10.45
C GLY A 41 3.98 -6.24 -9.70
N PRO A 42 3.67 -4.95 -9.91
CA PRO A 42 4.35 -3.88 -9.17
C PRO A 42 4.09 -3.93 -7.65
N GLY A 43 3.02 -4.59 -7.21
CA GLY A 43 2.58 -4.72 -5.81
C GLY A 43 1.78 -3.51 -5.34
N ASP A 44 2.17 -2.31 -5.75
CA ASP A 44 1.53 -1.05 -5.41
C ASP A 44 1.70 0.00 -6.52
N ILE A 45 1.21 1.22 -6.27
CA ILE A 45 1.23 2.33 -7.23
C ILE A 45 2.42 3.29 -7.06
N ARG A 46 3.48 2.92 -6.31
CA ARG A 46 4.58 3.85 -5.99
C ARG A 46 5.29 4.38 -7.23
N HIS A 47 5.55 3.52 -8.21
CA HIS A 47 6.21 3.90 -9.45
C HIS A 47 5.31 4.79 -10.31
N LEU A 48 3.99 4.51 -10.30
CA LEU A 48 3.00 5.31 -10.98
C LEU A 48 3.00 6.74 -10.44
N LEU A 49 2.85 6.89 -9.12
CA LEU A 49 2.81 8.20 -8.47
C LEU A 49 4.11 8.98 -8.66
N ARG A 50 5.26 8.32 -8.51
CA ARG A 50 6.57 8.94 -8.74
C ARG A 50 6.77 9.37 -10.20
N THR A 51 6.38 8.53 -11.15
CA THR A 51 6.55 8.87 -12.57
C THR A 51 5.67 10.06 -12.95
N ILE A 52 4.41 10.09 -12.49
CA ILE A 52 3.48 11.17 -12.79
C ILE A 52 3.92 12.48 -12.11
N SER A 53 4.40 12.43 -10.87
CA SER A 53 4.85 13.63 -10.15
C SER A 53 6.07 14.29 -10.78
N GLU A 54 7.02 13.51 -11.32
CA GLU A 54 8.25 14.04 -11.92
C GLU A 54 8.06 14.47 -13.39
N ASN A 55 6.99 14.04 -14.06
CA ASN A 55 6.77 14.30 -15.48
C ASN A 55 5.42 14.97 -15.77
N PRO A 56 5.13 16.11 -15.13
CA PRO A 56 3.85 16.78 -15.30
C PRO A 56 3.63 17.19 -16.76
N GLY A 57 2.45 16.85 -17.30
CA GLY A 57 2.05 17.16 -18.67
C GLY A 57 2.58 16.22 -19.75
N SER A 58 3.35 15.21 -19.38
CA SER A 58 3.65 14.10 -20.28
C SER A 58 2.43 13.20 -20.42
N LYS A 59 2.14 12.73 -21.63
CA LYS A 59 1.10 11.71 -21.85
C LYS A 59 1.71 10.34 -21.56
N ILE A 60 1.34 9.74 -20.44
CA ILE A 60 1.86 8.44 -20.00
C ILE A 60 0.69 7.48 -19.78
N ASN A 61 0.69 6.36 -20.50
CA ASN A 61 -0.29 5.30 -20.30
C ASN A 61 0.35 4.16 -19.52
N PHE A 62 -0.26 3.79 -18.40
CA PHE A 62 0.18 2.67 -17.57
C PHE A 62 -0.75 1.48 -17.75
N TYR A 63 -0.18 0.37 -18.19
CA TYR A 63 -0.84 -0.93 -18.24
C TYR A 63 -0.36 -1.73 -17.03
N ILE A 64 -1.27 -2.08 -16.13
CA ILE A 64 -0.92 -2.78 -14.88
C ILE A 64 -1.50 -4.18 -14.94
N TYR A 65 -0.63 -5.17 -14.77
CA TYR A 65 -1.01 -6.56 -14.54
C TYR A 65 -0.68 -6.92 -13.09
N GLU A 66 -1.69 -7.33 -12.34
CA GLU A 66 -1.54 -7.95 -11.02
C GLU A 66 -2.14 -9.36 -11.06
N PRO A 67 -1.49 -10.37 -10.46
CA PRO A 67 -2.04 -11.73 -10.44
C PRO A 67 -3.23 -11.87 -9.48
N GLN A 68 -3.43 -10.93 -8.55
CA GLN A 68 -4.56 -10.94 -7.61
C GLN A 68 -5.39 -9.66 -7.70
N VAL A 69 -6.71 -9.84 -7.77
CA VAL A 69 -7.68 -8.75 -7.87
C VAL A 69 -7.66 -7.84 -6.64
N GLU A 70 -7.29 -8.37 -5.46
CA GLU A 70 -7.19 -7.56 -4.25
C GLU A 70 -6.08 -6.51 -4.34
N SER A 71 -5.00 -6.78 -5.07
CA SER A 71 -3.96 -5.78 -5.36
C SER A 71 -4.50 -4.68 -6.26
N ILE A 72 -5.25 -5.03 -7.32
CA ILE A 72 -5.92 -4.06 -8.21
C ILE A 72 -6.91 -3.19 -7.42
N ALA A 73 -7.72 -3.80 -6.55
CA ALA A 73 -8.65 -3.09 -5.67
C ALA A 73 -7.93 -2.03 -4.82
N ARG A 74 -6.77 -2.39 -4.24
CA ARG A 74 -5.94 -1.45 -3.46
C ARG A 74 -5.34 -0.35 -4.33
N HIS A 75 -4.89 -0.67 -5.55
CA HIS A 75 -4.36 0.34 -6.47
C HIS A 75 -5.42 1.40 -6.76
N LEU A 76 -6.65 0.99 -7.06
CA LEU A 76 -7.77 1.90 -7.29
C LEU A 76 -8.09 2.75 -6.06
N LEU A 77 -8.10 2.14 -4.86
CA LEU A 77 -8.33 2.88 -3.61
C LEU A 77 -7.25 3.94 -3.36
N LEU A 78 -5.97 3.59 -3.48
CA LEU A 78 -4.85 4.50 -3.26
C LEU A 78 -4.80 5.60 -4.33
N LEU A 79 -5.18 5.28 -5.56
CA LEU A 79 -5.38 6.26 -6.63
C LEU A 79 -6.49 7.26 -6.29
N LEU A 80 -7.63 6.80 -5.76
CA LEU A 80 -8.69 7.70 -5.30
C LEU A 80 -8.22 8.62 -4.17
N VAL A 81 -7.44 8.09 -3.21
CA VAL A 81 -6.83 8.92 -2.16
C VAL A 81 -5.94 9.99 -2.80
N ALA A 82 -5.05 9.58 -3.71
CA ALA A 82 -4.13 10.48 -4.38
C ALA A 82 -4.85 11.52 -5.25
N SER A 83 -6.05 11.24 -5.76
CA SER A 83 -6.82 12.12 -6.64
C SER A 83 -7.89 12.96 -5.93
N GLU A 84 -8.10 12.82 -4.61
CA GLU A 84 -9.11 13.64 -3.91
C GLU A 84 -8.83 15.15 -4.06
N PRO A 85 -9.83 16.00 -4.35
CA PRO A 85 -9.63 17.44 -4.44
C PRO A 85 -9.03 18.03 -3.16
N THR A 86 -8.10 18.96 -3.29
CA THR A 86 -7.45 19.63 -2.14
C THR A 86 -8.44 20.46 -1.31
N GLY A 87 -9.55 20.90 -1.91
CA GLY A 87 -10.65 21.56 -1.19
C GLY A 87 -11.46 20.61 -0.28
N ALA A 88 -11.44 19.30 -0.54
CA ALA A 88 -12.09 18.30 0.31
C ALA A 88 -11.12 17.66 1.30
N TYR A 89 -9.88 17.40 0.87
CA TYR A 89 -8.82 16.84 1.71
C TYR A 89 -7.52 17.63 1.54
N SER A 90 -7.02 18.25 2.62
CA SER A 90 -5.71 18.91 2.59
C SER A 90 -4.60 17.91 2.22
N LEU A 91 -3.50 18.40 1.64
CA LEU A 91 -2.36 17.55 1.26
C LEU A 91 -1.82 16.74 2.45
N GLN A 92 -1.80 17.33 3.66
CA GLN A 92 -1.42 16.65 4.89
C GLN A 92 -2.40 15.51 5.23
N ASN A 93 -3.71 15.77 5.19
CA ASN A 93 -4.72 14.74 5.45
C ASN A 93 -4.67 13.61 4.42
N LYS A 94 -4.42 13.93 3.14
CA LYS A 94 -4.23 12.93 2.07
C LYS A 94 -2.98 12.09 2.30
N THR A 95 -1.88 12.72 2.73
CA THR A 95 -0.62 12.03 3.04
C THR A 95 -0.84 11.03 4.18
N ALA A 96 -1.45 11.47 5.28
CA ALA A 96 -1.76 10.62 6.42
C ALA A 96 -2.74 9.51 6.04
N LEU A 97 -3.81 9.82 5.29
CA LEU A 97 -4.78 8.84 4.81
C LEU A 97 -4.15 7.78 3.90
N TYR A 98 -3.27 8.21 2.98
CA TYR A 98 -2.55 7.32 2.07
C TYR A 98 -1.69 6.33 2.86
N LEU A 99 -0.82 6.82 3.75
CA LEU A 99 0.10 5.96 4.52
C LEU A 99 -0.65 5.02 5.47
N ASP A 100 -1.71 5.51 6.11
CA ASP A 100 -2.54 4.72 7.01
C ASP A 100 -3.20 3.53 6.24
N ILE A 101 -3.84 3.79 5.10
CA ILE A 101 -4.42 2.72 4.25
C ILE A 101 -3.33 1.83 3.63
N PHE A 102 -2.19 2.40 3.27
CA PHE A 102 -1.10 1.71 2.57
C PHE A 102 -0.41 0.67 3.46
N GLY A 103 -0.02 1.04 4.69
CA GLY A 103 0.92 0.26 5.49
C GLY A 103 0.41 -0.28 6.82
N ASN A 104 -0.78 0.13 7.29
CA ASN A 104 -1.26 -0.26 8.61
C ASN A 104 -2.36 -1.33 8.54
N THR A 105 -2.23 -2.39 9.34
CA THR A 105 -3.28 -3.40 9.55
C THR A 105 -4.47 -2.85 10.34
N LEU A 106 -4.21 -1.92 11.24
CA LEU A 106 -5.21 -1.16 11.98
C LEU A 106 -5.10 0.31 11.58
N ILE A 107 -6.21 0.89 11.15
CA ILE A 107 -6.31 2.25 10.63
C ILE A 107 -7.15 3.12 11.55
N ARG A 108 -7.04 4.43 11.38
CA ARG A 108 -7.82 5.40 12.13
C ARG A 108 -9.31 5.34 11.75
N PRO A 109 -10.23 5.76 12.64
CA PRO A 109 -11.67 5.81 12.33
C PRO A 109 -12.00 6.69 11.10
N ALA A 110 -11.26 7.79 10.91
CA ALA A 110 -11.39 8.63 9.72
C ALA A 110 -11.01 7.88 8.43
N SER A 111 -9.89 7.16 8.45
CA SER A 111 -9.45 6.32 7.32
C SER A 111 -10.41 5.17 7.04
N GLN A 112 -10.98 4.55 8.08
CA GLN A 112 -12.03 3.55 7.92
C GLN A 112 -13.28 4.16 7.29
N SER A 113 -13.73 5.33 7.75
CA SER A 113 -14.89 6.01 7.17
C SER A 113 -14.67 6.31 5.68
N TYR A 114 -13.47 6.76 5.31
CA TYR A 114 -13.08 6.94 3.91
C TYR A 114 -13.15 5.62 3.14
N LEU A 115 -12.55 4.54 3.65
CA LEU A 115 -12.58 3.21 3.03
C LEU A 115 -14.02 2.74 2.78
N LEU A 116 -14.92 2.88 3.76
CA LEU A 116 -16.32 2.50 3.64
C LEU A 116 -17.04 3.29 2.54
N GLN A 117 -16.83 4.61 2.50
CA GLN A 117 -17.43 5.48 1.48
C GLN A 117 -16.92 5.10 0.09
N LYS A 118 -15.59 4.99 -0.07
CA LYS A 118 -14.98 4.71 -1.39
C LYS A 118 -15.20 3.29 -1.87
N SER A 119 -15.47 2.34 -0.98
CA SER A 119 -15.90 1.00 -1.39
C SER A 119 -17.18 1.02 -2.24
N ARG A 120 -18.12 1.92 -1.96
CA ARG A 120 -19.34 2.07 -2.79
C ARG A 120 -19.02 2.67 -4.15
N VAL A 121 -18.19 3.72 -4.17
CA VAL A 121 -17.73 4.37 -5.40
C VAL A 121 -17.00 3.36 -6.30
N LEU A 122 -16.09 2.57 -5.74
CA LEU A 122 -15.31 1.58 -6.48
C LEU A 122 -16.17 0.44 -7.04
N SER A 123 -17.16 -0.02 -6.27
CA SER A 123 -18.19 -0.99 -6.68
C SER A 123 -18.97 -0.50 -7.91
N GLU A 124 -19.38 0.77 -7.92
CA GLU A 124 -20.03 1.39 -9.08
C GLU A 124 -19.08 1.58 -10.26
N MET A 125 -17.81 1.96 -10.02
CA MET A 125 -16.80 2.11 -11.08
C MET A 125 -16.53 0.81 -11.84
N VAL A 126 -16.50 -0.34 -11.17
CA VAL A 126 -16.24 -1.63 -11.85
C VAL A 126 -17.46 -2.19 -12.58
N THR A 127 -18.67 -1.73 -12.23
CA THR A 127 -19.94 -2.18 -12.82
C THR A 127 -20.49 -1.24 -13.90
N ASP A 128 -20.23 0.07 -13.80
CA ASP A 128 -20.60 1.09 -14.78
C ASP A 128 -19.37 1.88 -15.28
N PHE A 129 -18.93 1.57 -16.51
CA PHE A 129 -17.79 2.25 -17.14
C PHE A 129 -18.07 3.72 -17.50
N SER A 130 -19.33 4.11 -17.69
CA SER A 130 -19.69 5.52 -17.89
C SER A 130 -19.53 6.29 -16.59
N TYR A 131 -19.94 5.71 -15.46
CA TYR A 131 -19.65 6.25 -14.14
C TYR A 131 -18.15 6.30 -13.86
N CYS A 132 -17.42 5.22 -14.13
CA CYS A 132 -15.95 5.18 -13.97
C CYS A 132 -15.27 6.32 -14.73
N LYS A 133 -15.62 6.52 -16.01
CA LYS A 133 -15.03 7.59 -16.83
C LYS A 133 -15.35 8.99 -16.30
N LYS A 134 -16.54 9.21 -15.73
CA LYS A 134 -16.91 10.48 -15.09
C LYS A 134 -16.17 10.70 -13.79
N ARG A 135 -16.03 9.65 -12.97
CA ARG A 135 -15.48 9.71 -11.61
C ARG A 135 -13.94 9.72 -11.58
N ALA A 136 -13.32 8.96 -12.47
CA ALA A 136 -11.87 8.78 -12.56
C ALA A 136 -11.50 8.57 -14.03
N SER A 137 -11.50 9.65 -14.81
CA SER A 137 -11.20 9.65 -16.25
C SER A 137 -9.81 9.09 -16.61
N PHE A 138 -8.91 9.03 -15.63
CA PHE A 138 -7.56 8.45 -15.72
C PHE A 138 -7.51 6.93 -15.47
N VAL A 139 -8.66 6.28 -15.25
CA VAL A 139 -8.77 4.83 -15.03
C VAL A 139 -9.59 4.18 -16.14
N GLU A 140 -9.02 3.14 -16.76
CA GLU A 140 -9.66 2.29 -17.77
C GLU A 140 -9.74 0.85 -17.25
N LEU A 141 -10.95 0.27 -17.21
CA LEU A 141 -11.23 -1.05 -16.61
C LEU A 141 -11.84 -2.06 -17.60
N ASP A 142 -12.04 -1.66 -18.85
CA ASP A 142 -12.71 -2.47 -19.88
C ASP A 142 -11.91 -3.70 -20.32
N ARG A 143 -10.60 -3.71 -20.08
CA ARG A 143 -9.69 -4.85 -20.31
C ARG A 143 -9.79 -5.94 -19.24
N LEU A 144 -10.46 -5.68 -18.12
CA LEU A 144 -10.69 -6.70 -17.08
C LEU A 144 -11.74 -7.72 -17.53
N LYS A 145 -11.48 -8.99 -17.28
CA LYS A 145 -12.48 -10.04 -17.54
C LYS A 145 -13.69 -9.82 -16.65
N PHE A 146 -14.88 -10.25 -17.10
CA PHE A 146 -16.11 -10.19 -16.29
C PHE A 146 -15.89 -10.78 -14.89
N LYS A 147 -15.28 -11.97 -14.79
CA LYS A 147 -14.95 -12.62 -13.52
C LYS A 147 -14.07 -11.74 -12.61
N ASP A 148 -13.10 -11.03 -13.16
CA ASP A 148 -12.20 -10.20 -12.34
C ASP A 148 -12.96 -8.97 -11.80
N ARG A 149 -13.91 -8.43 -12.58
CA ARG A 149 -14.80 -7.35 -12.15
C ARG A 149 -15.77 -7.79 -11.06
N ASP A 150 -16.34 -8.99 -11.18
CA ASP A 150 -17.21 -9.56 -10.13
C ASP A 150 -16.42 -9.74 -8.82
N LEU A 151 -15.19 -10.26 -8.89
CA LEU A 151 -14.34 -10.43 -7.72
C LEU A 151 -13.89 -9.10 -7.10
N LEU A 152 -13.67 -8.06 -7.93
CA LEU A 152 -13.42 -6.70 -7.43
C LEU A 152 -14.64 -6.16 -6.68
N ASP A 153 -15.84 -6.32 -7.25
CA ASP A 153 -17.08 -5.89 -6.58
C ASP A 153 -17.29 -6.61 -5.25
N ASP A 154 -17.11 -7.93 -5.21
CA ASP A 154 -17.13 -8.74 -3.99
C ASP A 154 -16.14 -8.23 -2.93
N GLN A 155 -14.93 -7.83 -3.37
CA GLN A 155 -13.93 -7.25 -2.48
C GLN A 155 -14.40 -5.92 -1.88
N PHE A 156 -15.00 -5.04 -2.69
CA PHE A 156 -15.54 -3.78 -2.22
C PHE A 156 -16.79 -3.95 -1.35
N VAL A 157 -17.61 -4.99 -1.58
CA VAL A 157 -18.74 -5.37 -0.70
C VAL A 157 -18.20 -5.77 0.67
N PHE A 158 -17.16 -6.59 0.71
CA PHE A 158 -16.54 -7.00 1.97
C PHE A 158 -15.92 -5.84 2.75
N TRP A 159 -15.28 -4.88 2.07
CA TRP A 159 -14.70 -3.71 2.72
C TRP A 159 -15.74 -2.87 3.48
N ARG A 160 -16.97 -2.81 2.98
CA ARG A 160 -18.09 -2.10 3.63
C ARG A 160 -18.94 -2.96 4.56
N ALA A 161 -18.76 -4.27 4.57
CA ALA A 161 -19.50 -5.20 5.43
C ALA A 161 -18.91 -5.24 6.85
N LEU A 162 -19.13 -4.17 7.64
CA LEU A 162 -18.58 -4.07 9.01
C LEU A 162 -19.00 -5.20 9.95
N LYS A 163 -20.14 -5.85 9.68
CA LYS A 163 -20.62 -7.01 10.44
C LYS A 163 -19.76 -8.25 10.26
N ASP A 164 -19.06 -8.38 9.13
CA ASP A 164 -18.20 -9.52 8.85
C ASP A 164 -16.93 -9.43 9.69
N LYS A 165 -16.57 -10.49 10.41
CA LYS A 165 -15.37 -10.46 11.26
C LYS A 165 -14.10 -10.48 10.41
N PHE A 166 -13.35 -9.39 10.45
CA PHE A 166 -11.96 -9.33 9.96
C PHE A 166 -11.01 -9.11 11.14
N MET A 167 -10.59 -10.19 11.78
CA MET A 167 -9.76 -10.15 13.00
C MET A 167 -8.28 -10.05 12.65
N VAL A 168 -7.90 -8.96 11.98
CA VAL A 168 -6.55 -8.78 11.42
C VAL A 168 -5.43 -8.92 12.46
N SER A 169 -5.63 -8.43 13.69
CA SER A 169 -4.62 -8.55 14.75
C SER A 169 -4.37 -9.99 15.17
N GLN A 170 -5.42 -10.82 15.22
CA GLN A 170 -5.28 -12.26 15.52
C GLN A 170 -4.60 -12.99 14.36
N GLN A 171 -4.95 -12.64 13.12
CA GLN A 171 -4.32 -13.21 11.94
C GLN A 171 -2.84 -12.84 11.86
N TRP A 172 -2.50 -11.59 12.18
CA TRP A 172 -1.12 -11.13 12.27
C TRP A 172 -0.33 -11.97 13.29
N ASP A 173 -0.87 -12.16 14.49
CA ASP A 173 -0.24 -12.99 15.53
C ASP A 173 -0.02 -14.43 15.09
N ILE A 174 -1.04 -15.07 14.51
CA ILE A 174 -0.94 -16.43 13.97
C ILE A 174 0.17 -16.51 12.93
N ARG A 175 0.27 -15.52 12.05
CA ARG A 175 1.30 -15.52 10.99
C ARG A 175 2.69 -15.26 11.53
N GLN A 176 2.83 -14.41 12.53
CA GLN A 176 4.09 -14.24 13.27
C GLN A 176 4.52 -15.54 13.95
N ARG A 177 3.60 -16.28 14.58
CA ARG A 177 3.88 -17.60 15.15
C ARG A 177 4.32 -18.61 14.09
N GLN A 178 3.63 -18.65 12.96
CA GLN A 178 3.97 -19.53 11.83
C GLN A 178 5.35 -19.21 11.23
N TYR A 179 5.68 -17.92 11.09
CA TYR A 179 6.99 -17.49 10.58
C TYR A 179 8.12 -17.79 11.57
N MET A 180 7.91 -17.49 12.86
CA MET A 180 8.95 -17.57 13.88
C MET A 180 9.15 -18.95 14.49
N GLY A 181 8.10 -19.78 14.52
CA GLY A 181 8.12 -21.07 15.19
C GLY A 181 8.50 -20.92 16.67
N SER A 182 9.46 -21.72 17.11
CA SER A 182 10.00 -21.69 18.49
C SER A 182 10.61 -20.34 18.89
N ARG A 183 10.98 -19.47 17.93
CA ARG A 183 11.55 -18.14 18.21
C ARG A 183 10.50 -17.11 18.64
N TYR A 184 9.21 -17.42 18.53
CA TYR A 184 8.13 -16.46 18.81
C TYR A 184 8.15 -15.96 20.27
N ASP A 185 8.50 -16.82 21.23
CA ASP A 185 8.59 -16.44 22.64
C ASP A 185 9.78 -15.50 22.92
N ALA A 186 10.81 -15.52 22.06
CA ALA A 186 11.96 -14.63 22.07
C ALA A 186 11.96 -13.63 20.89
N ARG A 187 10.77 -13.29 20.36
CA ARG A 187 10.61 -12.53 19.11
C ARG A 187 11.30 -11.18 19.07
N GLU A 188 11.45 -10.52 20.22
CA GLU A 188 12.12 -9.22 20.32
C GLU A 188 13.56 -9.26 19.81
N GLY A 189 14.32 -10.29 20.20
CA GLY A 189 15.68 -10.50 19.70
C GLY A 189 15.69 -10.87 18.22
N ALA A 190 14.66 -11.59 17.75
CA ALA A 190 14.52 -11.93 16.34
C ALA A 190 14.20 -10.70 15.46
N TYR A 191 13.38 -9.77 15.95
CA TYR A 191 13.10 -8.49 15.28
C TYR A 191 14.37 -7.66 15.14
N ASP A 192 15.15 -7.53 16.23
CA ASP A 192 16.42 -6.81 16.20
C ASP A 192 17.41 -7.42 15.21
N TRP A 193 17.51 -8.75 15.18
CA TRP A 193 18.37 -9.46 14.24
C TRP A 193 17.90 -9.27 12.79
N ASP A 194 16.61 -9.45 12.50
CA ASP A 194 16.05 -9.24 11.16
C ASP A 194 16.29 -7.79 10.69
N LEU A 195 16.11 -6.80 11.57
CA LEU A 195 16.36 -5.39 11.23
C LEU A 195 17.83 -5.16 10.85
N GLN A 196 18.76 -5.59 11.69
CA GLN A 196 20.18 -5.33 11.46
C GLN A 196 20.71 -6.16 10.27
N MET A 197 20.50 -7.46 10.31
CA MET A 197 21.15 -8.39 9.38
C MET A 197 20.37 -8.57 8.08
N ALA A 198 19.05 -8.36 8.09
CA ALA A 198 18.25 -8.52 6.88
C ALA A 198 17.95 -7.20 6.16
N LEU A 199 17.75 -6.10 6.89
CA LEU A 199 17.38 -4.81 6.31
C LEU A 199 18.56 -3.84 6.25
N HIS A 200 19.23 -3.56 7.36
CA HIS A 200 20.32 -2.56 7.40
C HIS A 200 21.54 -2.99 6.58
N ASP A 201 21.95 -4.26 6.65
CA ASP A 201 23.03 -4.80 5.82
C ASP A 201 22.74 -4.71 4.32
N ARG A 202 21.46 -4.61 3.94
CA ARG A 202 20.99 -4.39 2.56
C ARG A 202 20.69 -2.92 2.25
N GLY A 203 21.10 -2.00 3.11
CA GLY A 203 21.02 -0.55 2.87
C GLY A 203 19.80 0.15 3.45
N ALA A 204 18.83 -0.57 4.04
CA ALA A 204 17.61 0.03 4.60
C ALA A 204 17.81 0.65 5.99
N LYS A 205 18.88 1.43 6.17
CA LYS A 205 19.35 1.96 7.46
C LYS A 205 18.41 3.00 8.09
N THR A 206 17.51 3.59 7.29
CA THR A 206 16.54 4.59 7.73
C THR A 206 15.40 3.98 8.55
N ILE A 207 15.19 2.66 8.44
CA ILE A 207 14.18 1.94 9.22
C ILE A 207 14.65 1.86 10.67
N MET A 208 14.02 2.62 11.56
CA MET A 208 14.35 2.66 12.97
C MET A 208 13.79 1.45 13.72
N LYS A 209 14.46 1.09 14.82
CA LYS A 209 14.06 -0.03 15.68
C LYS A 209 12.62 0.08 16.18
N HIS A 210 12.16 1.28 16.55
CA HIS A 210 10.83 1.46 17.13
C HIS A 210 9.72 1.19 16.11
N GLU A 211 9.81 1.76 14.89
CA GLU A 211 8.82 1.56 13.83
C GLU A 211 8.82 0.10 13.35
N TYR A 212 10.00 -0.48 13.15
CA TYR A 212 10.11 -1.88 12.74
C TYR A 212 9.52 -2.84 13.79
N LYS A 213 9.81 -2.62 15.08
CA LYS A 213 9.23 -3.41 16.16
C LYS A 213 7.71 -3.25 16.23
N SER A 214 7.18 -2.05 16.04
CA SER A 214 5.74 -1.80 15.95
C SER A 214 5.12 -2.63 14.83
N PHE A 215 5.66 -2.51 13.61
CA PHE A 215 5.21 -3.27 12.45
C PHE A 215 5.23 -4.78 12.71
N ARG A 216 6.36 -5.33 13.16
CA ARG A 216 6.45 -6.77 13.42
C ARG A 216 5.48 -7.24 14.51
N SER A 217 5.20 -6.41 15.51
CA SER A 217 4.34 -6.78 16.62
C SER A 217 2.84 -6.70 16.31
N SER A 218 2.40 -5.72 15.52
CA SER A 218 0.98 -5.43 15.31
C SER A 218 0.55 -5.26 13.86
N GLY A 219 1.49 -5.12 12.92
CA GLY A 219 1.25 -4.76 11.53
C GLY A 219 0.96 -3.27 11.31
N VAL A 220 1.20 -2.43 12.32
CA VAL A 220 1.10 -0.96 12.22
C VAL A 220 2.49 -0.40 11.92
N SER A 221 2.64 0.15 10.71
CA SER A 221 3.92 0.61 10.17
C SER A 221 4.15 2.11 10.35
N PHE A 222 3.09 2.91 10.22
CA PHE A 222 3.12 4.36 10.31
C PHE A 222 2.28 4.81 11.49
N SER A 223 2.86 5.57 12.42
CA SER A 223 2.17 6.03 13.61
C SER A 223 1.08 7.07 13.31
N PRO A 224 -0.02 7.05 14.09
CA PRO A 224 -1.06 8.06 13.96
C PRO A 224 -0.53 9.41 14.47
N GLU A 225 -1.24 10.50 14.15
CA GLU A 225 -0.94 11.81 14.72
C GLU A 225 -1.24 11.81 16.24
N GLU A 226 -0.73 12.81 16.96
CA GLU A 226 -0.97 12.93 18.40
C GLU A 226 -2.48 12.94 18.73
N ASN A 227 -2.90 12.07 19.66
CA ASN A 227 -4.29 11.86 20.10
C ASN A 227 -5.20 11.04 19.16
N GLU A 228 -4.66 10.43 18.11
CA GLU A 228 -5.39 9.46 17.28
C GLU A 228 -4.98 8.02 17.61
N ASN A 229 -5.91 7.06 17.45
CA ASN A 229 -5.67 5.64 17.69
C ASN A 229 -5.95 4.80 16.44
N HIS A 230 -5.14 3.77 16.24
CA HIS A 230 -5.38 2.72 15.26
C HIS A 230 -6.23 1.60 15.86
N GLU A 231 -7.54 1.67 15.64
CA GLU A 231 -8.51 0.74 16.24
C GLU A 231 -9.31 -0.06 15.21
N SER A 232 -9.37 0.41 13.97
CA SER A 232 -10.24 -0.16 12.94
C SER A 232 -9.48 -1.10 12.01
N PRO A 233 -9.95 -2.33 11.74
CA PRO A 233 -9.28 -3.22 10.79
C PRO A 233 -9.23 -2.61 9.38
N ASN A 234 -8.03 -2.56 8.81
CA ASN A 234 -7.82 -2.16 7.43
C ASN A 234 -8.26 -3.27 6.48
N ARG A 235 -9.54 -3.31 6.15
CA ARG A 235 -10.12 -4.34 5.28
C ARG A 235 -9.52 -4.35 3.88
N SER A 236 -8.88 -3.26 3.45
CA SER A 236 -8.17 -3.22 2.18
C SER A 236 -6.93 -4.12 2.13
N LEU A 237 -6.44 -4.61 3.28
CA LEU A 237 -5.37 -5.62 3.38
C LEU A 237 -5.90 -7.06 3.52
N SER A 238 -7.19 -7.28 3.25
CA SER A 238 -7.79 -8.61 3.22
C SER A 238 -7.71 -9.24 1.83
N SER A 239 -7.46 -10.54 1.80
CA SER A 239 -7.46 -11.36 0.59
C SER A 239 -8.00 -12.75 0.88
N SER A 240 -8.41 -13.46 -0.16
CA SER A 240 -8.89 -14.83 -0.03
C SER A 240 -7.79 -15.83 -0.40
N LYS A 241 -7.56 -16.83 0.45
CA LYS A 241 -6.65 -17.94 0.17
C LYS A 241 -7.41 -19.25 0.23
N VAL A 242 -7.33 -20.04 -0.84
CA VAL A 242 -7.88 -21.39 -0.85
C VAL A 242 -6.96 -22.29 -0.05
N MET A 243 -7.50 -22.95 0.97
CA MET A 243 -6.77 -23.91 1.79
C MET A 243 -7.57 -25.22 1.84
N GLY A 244 -6.85 -26.34 1.77
CA GLY A 244 -7.44 -27.65 2.02
C GLY A 244 -7.67 -27.82 3.52
N ASP A 245 -8.80 -28.41 3.91
CA ASP A 245 -8.99 -28.89 5.26
C ASP A 245 -8.36 -30.29 5.46
N GLY A 246 -8.37 -30.79 6.70
CA GLY A 246 -7.84 -32.12 7.02
C GLY A 246 -8.59 -33.29 6.37
N ARG A 247 -9.71 -33.03 5.68
CA ARG A 247 -10.55 -34.01 4.96
C ARG A 247 -10.34 -33.94 3.44
N GLY A 248 -9.57 -32.97 2.95
CA GLY A 248 -9.28 -32.76 1.53
C GLY A 248 -10.18 -31.75 0.83
N ASP A 249 -11.16 -31.17 1.53
CA ASP A 249 -12.06 -30.15 0.99
C ASP A 249 -11.35 -28.80 0.89
N LYS A 250 -11.55 -28.09 -0.21
CA LYS A 250 -10.93 -26.78 -0.45
C LYS A 250 -11.88 -25.67 -0.07
N ASN A 251 -11.53 -24.91 0.96
CA ASN A 251 -12.30 -23.75 1.43
C ASN A 251 -11.52 -22.45 1.21
N ALA A 252 -12.22 -21.39 0.84
CA ALA A 252 -11.63 -20.06 0.72
C ALA A 252 -11.64 -19.37 2.10
N TYR A 253 -10.45 -19.05 2.61
CA TYR A 253 -10.27 -18.34 3.87
C TYR A 253 -9.85 -16.90 3.63
N ARG A 254 -10.69 -15.97 4.06
CA ARG A 254 -10.42 -14.54 3.97
C ARG A 254 -9.58 -14.06 5.15
N GLY A 255 -8.48 -13.38 4.87
CA GLY A 255 -7.57 -12.90 5.89
C GLY A 255 -6.42 -12.04 5.38
N TYR A 256 -5.51 -11.71 6.29
CA TYR A 256 -4.26 -11.04 5.95
C TYR A 256 -3.23 -12.06 5.45
N TRP A 257 -2.98 -12.08 4.14
CA TRP A 257 -2.05 -13.01 3.48
C TRP A 257 -0.80 -12.33 2.89
N GLY A 258 -0.43 -11.12 3.37
CA GLY A 258 0.78 -10.40 2.93
C GLY A 258 1.98 -10.47 3.86
N ASP A 259 2.91 -9.53 3.72
CA ASP A 259 4.19 -9.58 4.40
C ASP A 259 4.12 -9.21 5.90
N VAL A 260 4.74 -10.03 6.77
CA VAL A 260 4.89 -9.77 8.21
C VAL A 260 6.36 -9.61 8.64
N VAL A 261 7.28 -9.46 7.68
CA VAL A 261 8.73 -9.49 7.90
C VAL A 261 9.39 -8.20 7.47
N VAL A 262 9.14 -7.70 6.26
CA VAL A 262 9.91 -6.60 5.67
C VAL A 262 9.26 -5.24 5.94
N GLY A 263 7.95 -5.16 5.73
CA GLY A 263 7.15 -3.97 5.91
C GLY A 263 7.14 -3.02 4.71
N PRO A 264 6.22 -2.05 4.72
CA PRO A 264 5.97 -1.13 3.61
C PRO A 264 7.05 -0.04 3.47
N TYR A 265 7.99 0.04 4.40
CA TYR A 265 9.04 1.07 4.47
C TYR A 265 9.86 1.22 3.18
N ILE A 266 10.06 0.09 2.47
CA ILE A 266 10.91 0.04 1.28
C ILE A 266 10.41 0.98 0.17
N THR A 267 9.11 1.17 0.07
CA THR A 267 8.50 1.82 -1.09
C THR A 267 8.68 3.33 -1.08
N HIS A 268 8.51 3.95 0.08
CA HIS A 268 8.48 5.41 0.24
C HIS A 268 9.44 5.94 1.29
N GLY A 269 10.09 5.09 2.10
CA GLY A 269 10.82 5.51 3.29
C GLY A 269 12.35 5.29 3.29
N LEU A 270 12.91 4.75 2.20
CA LEU A 270 14.36 4.52 2.09
C LEU A 270 15.12 5.65 1.41
N GLU A 271 14.57 6.17 0.32
CA GLU A 271 15.22 7.17 -0.53
C GLU A 271 14.38 8.44 -0.54
N THR A 272 15.03 9.60 -0.66
CA THR A 272 14.35 10.89 -0.77
C THR A 272 15.27 11.91 -1.45
N ASP A 273 14.67 12.82 -2.22
CA ASP A 273 15.40 13.93 -2.84
C ASP A 273 15.76 15.01 -1.81
N ASN A 274 15.11 14.99 -0.63
CA ASN A 274 15.41 15.92 0.45
C ASN A 274 16.64 15.48 1.25
N ARG A 275 17.79 16.07 0.89
CA ARG A 275 19.08 15.80 1.52
C ARG A 275 19.10 16.02 3.03
N GLU A 276 18.28 16.92 3.56
CA GLU A 276 18.18 17.17 5.01
C GLU A 276 17.70 15.92 5.75
N LEU A 277 16.78 15.15 5.17
CA LEU A 277 16.26 13.92 5.74
C LEU A 277 17.24 12.74 5.66
N THR A 278 18.23 12.83 4.77
CA THR A 278 19.28 11.80 4.60
C THR A 278 20.51 12.04 5.47
N LYS A 279 20.57 13.14 6.22
CA LYS A 279 21.73 13.47 7.06
C LYS A 279 21.98 12.37 8.09
N LEU A 280 23.25 12.11 8.35
CA LEU A 280 23.68 11.21 9.42
C LEU A 280 24.01 12.02 10.68
N VAL A 281 23.50 11.59 11.83
CA VAL A 281 23.89 12.06 13.17
C VAL A 281 24.56 10.90 13.88
N ASN A 282 25.83 11.04 14.25
CA ASN A 282 26.64 9.98 14.86
C ASN A 282 26.63 8.66 14.05
N GLY A 283 26.70 8.77 12.72
CA GLY A 283 26.71 7.62 11.81
C GLY A 283 25.37 6.90 11.63
N ARG A 284 24.27 7.46 12.17
CA ARG A 284 22.90 6.94 12.01
C ARG A 284 22.00 7.93 11.27
N PRO A 285 20.99 7.49 10.51
CA PRO A 285 20.04 8.41 9.88
C PRO A 285 19.38 9.33 10.91
N SER A 286 19.33 10.61 10.57
CA SER A 286 18.71 11.66 11.39
C SER A 286 17.19 11.55 11.47
N ASN A 287 16.57 10.91 10.47
CA ASN A 287 15.13 10.80 10.32
C ASN A 287 14.73 9.34 10.06
N SER A 288 13.54 8.97 10.53
CA SER A 288 13.01 7.60 10.38
C SER A 288 12.46 7.35 8.98
N SER A 289 12.25 6.08 8.65
CA SER A 289 11.61 5.69 7.40
C SER A 289 10.18 6.23 7.32
N GLU A 290 9.45 6.31 8.43
CA GLU A 290 8.14 6.97 8.51
C GLU A 290 8.22 8.45 8.13
N MET A 291 9.18 9.21 8.69
CA MET A 291 9.33 10.64 8.37
C MET A 291 9.64 10.86 6.88
N ILE A 292 10.54 10.03 6.33
CA ILE A 292 10.88 10.06 4.91
C ILE A 292 9.65 9.73 4.05
N ALA A 293 8.88 8.70 4.41
CA ALA A 293 7.66 8.33 3.70
C ALA A 293 6.59 9.44 3.74
N LYS A 294 6.39 10.07 4.90
CA LYS A 294 5.48 11.22 5.06
C LYS A 294 5.90 12.38 4.15
N TYR A 295 7.18 12.73 4.15
CA TYR A 295 7.70 13.78 3.28
C TYR A 295 7.52 13.44 1.80
N ASN A 296 7.97 12.27 1.37
CA ASN A 296 7.94 11.85 -0.03
C ASN A 296 6.50 11.79 -0.57
N ILE A 297 5.56 11.18 0.16
CA ILE A 297 4.15 11.15 -0.28
C ILE A 297 3.58 12.56 -0.35
N ASN A 298 3.88 13.42 0.62
CA ASN A 298 3.42 14.81 0.59
C ASN A 298 3.95 15.57 -0.64
N GLU A 299 5.24 15.43 -0.93
CA GLU A 299 5.89 16.04 -2.10
C GLU A 299 5.27 15.52 -3.41
N LEU A 300 5.13 14.20 -3.54
CA LEU A 300 4.49 13.55 -4.69
C LEU A 300 3.09 14.12 -4.93
N LEU A 301 2.24 14.14 -3.89
CA LEU A 301 0.89 14.67 -3.98
C LEU A 301 0.90 16.16 -4.29
N THR A 302 1.82 16.95 -3.73
CA THR A 302 1.95 18.38 -4.03
C THR A 302 2.26 18.63 -5.50
N LYS A 303 3.24 17.91 -6.07
CA LYS A 303 3.60 18.01 -7.49
C LYS A 303 2.43 17.62 -8.38
N ILE A 304 1.72 16.55 -8.04
CA ILE A 304 0.56 16.09 -8.81
C ILE A 304 -0.58 17.12 -8.82
N HIS A 305 -0.88 17.79 -7.69
CA HIS A 305 -1.98 18.77 -7.64
C HIS A 305 -1.62 20.15 -8.18
N SER A 306 -0.36 20.56 -8.05
CA SER A 306 0.11 21.86 -8.57
C SER A 306 0.22 21.87 -10.09
N SER A 307 0.37 20.68 -10.70
CA SER A 307 0.48 20.53 -12.15
C SER A 307 -0.91 20.65 -12.80
N GLN A 308 -1.21 21.81 -13.39
CA GLN A 308 -2.44 22.04 -14.17
C GLN A 308 -2.64 21.05 -15.33
N SER A 309 -1.56 20.36 -15.74
CA SER A 309 -1.54 19.34 -16.79
C SER A 309 -1.76 17.91 -16.27
N CYS A 310 -1.64 17.68 -14.96
CA CYS A 310 -1.97 16.41 -14.31
C CYS A 310 -3.42 16.46 -13.83
N LYS A 311 -4.35 16.43 -14.79
CA LYS A 311 -5.76 16.64 -14.51
C LYS A 311 -6.41 15.38 -13.94
N PHE A 312 -6.44 15.27 -12.61
CA PHE A 312 -7.50 14.52 -11.92
C PHE A 312 -8.81 15.32 -11.98
N GLU A 313 -9.23 15.79 -13.17
CA GLU A 313 -10.41 16.63 -13.30
C GLU A 313 -11.67 15.75 -13.39
N ASN A 314 -12.69 16.17 -12.62
CA ASN A 314 -14.04 15.61 -12.43
C ASN A 314 -14.23 14.70 -11.20
N PHE A 315 -14.04 15.28 -10.00
CA PHE A 315 -14.52 14.69 -8.75
C PHE A 315 -15.69 15.51 -8.23
N SER A 316 -16.94 15.17 -8.58
CA SER A 316 -18.09 15.62 -7.80
C SER A 316 -18.29 14.67 -6.63
N LEU A 317 -18.40 15.23 -5.42
CA LEU A 317 -19.02 14.55 -4.30
C LEU A 317 -20.53 14.66 -4.52
N SER A 318 -21.13 13.65 -5.13
CA SER A 318 -22.57 13.40 -5.01
C SER A 318 -22.75 12.13 -4.20
#